data_AF-A0A942I2K0-F1
#
_entry.id   AF-A0A942I2K0-F1
#
_cell.length_a   1.000
_cell.length_b   1.000
_cell.length_c   1.000
_cell.angle_alpha   90.00
_cell.angle_beta   90.00
_cell.angle_gamma   90.00
#
_symmetry.space_group_name_H-M   'P 1'
#
loop_
_entity.id
_entity.type
_entity.pdbx_description
1 polymer ?
#
loop_
_entity_poly.entity_id
_entity_poly.type
_entity_poly.pdbx_seq_one_letter_code
_entity_poly.pdbx_strand_id
1 'polypeptide(L)' 'MAHYRMVWSPEGVPFEVTPDKADDLVLNKGWFNSKPVYESVIVGDEKAPEPPRRGKKFTPEPS' A
#
# COMPACT_ATOMS: atom_id res chain seq x y z
N MET A 1 24.25 25.58 11.56
CA MET A 1 22.86 25.56 11.08
C MET A 1 22.25 24.23 11.46
N ALA A 2 21.11 24.21 12.17
CA ALA A 2 20.43 22.95 12.45
C ALA A 2 19.74 22.47 11.17
N HIS A 3 20.14 21.31 10.66
CA HIS A 3 19.51 20.71 9.49
C HIS A 3 18.27 19.96 9.95
N TYR A 4 17.07 20.50 9.71
CA TYR A 4 15.83 19.78 10.02
C TYR A 4 15.52 18.77 8.92
N ARG A 5 14.90 17.64 9.28
CA ARG A 5 14.36 16.65 8.36
C ARG A 5 12.84 16.57 8.54
N MET A 6 12.14 16.40 7.43
CA MET A 6 10.70 16.14 7.45
C MET A 6 10.47 14.64 7.60
N VAL A 7 9.70 14.26 8.61
CA VAL A 7 9.26 12.88 8.88
C VAL A 7 7.74 12.85 8.99
N TRP A 8 7.13 11.73 8.64
CA TRP A 8 5.68 11.56 8.66
C TRP A 8 5.26 10.63 9.79
N SER A 9 4.27 11.04 10.57
CA SER A 9 3.67 10.16 11.58
C SER A 9 2.91 8.99 10.93
N PRO A 10 2.57 7.95 11.71
CA PRO A 10 1.71 6.86 11.25
C PRO A 10 0.34 7.32 10.74
N GLU A 11 -0.14 8.46 11.23
CA GLU A 11 -1.38 9.11 10.79
C GLU A 11 -1.21 9.96 9.52
N GLY A 12 0.00 10.00 8.94
CA GLY A 12 0.29 10.75 7.73
C GLY A 12 0.38 12.25 7.90
N VAL A 13 0.70 12.71 9.11
CA VAL A 13 0.95 14.13 9.39
C VAL A 13 2.46 14.41 9.29
N PRO A 14 2.90 15.44 8.54
CA PRO A 14 4.30 15.80 8.43
C PRO A 14 4.78 16.58 9.65
N PHE A 15 6.00 16.29 10.12
CA PHE A 15 6.68 17.00 11.20
C PHE A 15 8.12 17.34 10.80
N GLU A 16 8.55 18.57 11.09
CA GLU A 16 9.95 18.97 11.00
C GLU A 16 10.65 18.71 12.32
N VAL A 17 11.67 17.86 12.30
CA VAL A 17 12.43 17.46 13.49
C VAL A 17 13.93 17.52 13.22
N THR A 18 14.72 17.60 14.29
CA THR A 18 16.19 17.51 14.17
C THR A 18 16.61 16.09 13.73
N PRO A 19 17.79 15.91 13.12
CA PRO A 19 18.21 14.62 12.59
C PRO A 19 18.26 13.52 13.66
N ASP A 20 18.73 13.86 14.87
CA ASP A 20 18.80 12.91 15.99
C ASP A 20 17.42 12.40 16.41
N LYS A 21 16.40 13.26 16.33
CA LYS A 21 15.01 12.88 16.62
C LYS A 21 14.36 12.14 15.45
N ALA A 22 14.74 12.44 14.21
CA ALA A 22 14.22 11.76 13.04
C ALA A 22 14.55 10.26 13.09
N ASP A 23 15.80 9.91 13.42
CA ASP A 23 16.23 8.52 13.51
C ASP A 23 15.49 7.77 14.62
N ASP A 24 15.30 8.39 15.80
CA ASP A 24 14.51 7.79 16.88
C ASP A 24 13.04 7.57 16.48
N LEU A 25 12.41 8.55 15.84
CA LEU A 25 11.02 8.44 15.40
C LEU A 25 10.83 7.34 14.34
N VAL A 26 11.76 7.23 13.39
CA VAL A 26 11.68 6.22 12.33
C VAL A 26 12.00 4.83 12.87
N LEU A 27 13.10 4.68 13.62
CA LEU A 27 13.59 3.39 14.08
C LEU A 27 12.78 2.83 15.26
N ASN A 28 12.32 3.69 16.18
CA ASN A 28 11.67 3.26 17.42
C ASN A 28 10.17 3.54 17.47
N LYS A 29 9.65 4.51 16.71
CA LYS A 29 8.22 4.87 16.71
C LYS A 29 7.47 4.44 15.43
N GLY A 30 8.16 3.88 14.45
CA GLY A 30 7.54 3.43 13.19
C GLY A 30 7.05 4.58 12.31
N TRP A 31 7.68 5.75 12.41
CA TRP A 31 7.40 6.90 11.53
C TRP A 31 8.08 6.71 10.16
N PHE A 32 7.64 7.46 9.16
CA PHE A 32 8.10 7.29 7.78
C PHE A 32 8.99 8.47 7.33
N ASN A 33 10.11 8.16 6.66
CA ASN A 33 10.95 9.16 5.98
C ASN A 33 10.36 9.63 4.63
N SER A 34 9.27 9.01 4.19
CA SER A 34 8.53 9.34 2.98
C SER A 34 7.05 9.50 3.30
N LYS A 35 6.32 10.24 2.46
CA LYS A 35 4.85 10.36 2.59
C LYS A 35 4.22 8.95 2.66
N PRO A 36 3.33 8.67 3.62
CA PRO A 36 2.68 7.37 3.67
C PRO A 36 1.81 7.17 2.43
N VAL A 37 1.98 6.02 1.79
CA VAL A 37 1.10 5.56 0.73
C VAL A 37 -0.04 4.86 1.44
N TYR A 38 -1.18 5.54 1.56
CA TYR A 38 -2.41 4.83 1.88
C TYR A 38 -2.69 3.91 0.70
N GLU A 39 -2.71 2.60 0.94
CA GLU A 39 -3.40 1.69 0.03
C GLU A 39 -4.83 2.23 -0.06
N SER A 40 -5.10 2.95 -1.14
CA SER A 40 -6.45 3.10 -1.65
C SER A 40 -7.00 1.69 -1.68
N VAL A 41 -7.88 1.40 -0.71
CA VAL A 41 -8.75 0.24 -0.73
C VAL A 41 -9.18 0.09 -2.18
N ILE A 42 -8.84 -1.03 -2.80
CA ILE A 42 -9.53 -1.48 -4.00
C ILE A 42 -10.94 -1.73 -3.50
N VAL A 43 -11.75 -0.67 -3.44
CA VAL A 43 -13.18 -0.73 -3.23
C VAL A 43 -13.64 -1.65 -4.35
N GLY A 44 -14.17 -2.80 -3.92
CA GLY A 44 -14.34 -3.98 -4.75
C GLY A 44 -14.70 -3.63 -6.17
N ASP A 45 -13.85 -4.07 -7.10
CA ASP A 45 -14.23 -4.16 -8.49
C ASP A 45 -15.51 -5.01 -8.54
N GLU A 46 -16.60 -4.28 -8.75
CA GLU A 46 -17.94 -4.76 -9.01
C GLU A 46 -17.83 -5.70 -10.23
N LYS A 47 -17.70 -7.01 -9.95
CA LYS A 47 -17.29 -8.11 -10.84
C LYS A 47 -15.77 -8.22 -11.07
N ALA A 48 -15.16 -9.18 -10.37
CA ALA A 48 -14.09 -9.96 -10.99
C ALA A 48 -14.56 -10.40 -12.39
N PRO A 49 -13.76 -10.22 -13.47
CA PRO A 49 -14.15 -10.72 -14.78
C PRO A 49 -14.38 -12.23 -14.66
N GLU A 50 -15.60 -12.69 -14.96
CA GLU A 50 -15.89 -14.12 -15.01
C GLU A 50 -14.84 -14.77 -15.92
N PRO A 51 -14.10 -15.79 -15.47
CA PRO A 51 -13.20 -16.51 -16.36
C PRO A 51 -14.04 -16.98 -17.54
N PRO A 52 -13.52 -16.89 -18.79
CA PRO A 52 -14.28 -17.29 -19.96
C PRO A 52 -14.81 -18.69 -19.70
N ARG A 53 -16.14 -18.87 -19.73
CA ARG A 53 -16.79 -20.17 -19.66
C ARG A 53 -16.19 -21.00 -20.78
N ARG A 54 -15.13 -21.74 -20.44
CA ARG A 54 -14.42 -22.62 -21.36
C ARG A 54 -15.49 -23.52 -21.90
N GLY A 55 -15.75 -23.34 -23.19
CA GLY A 55 -16.94 -23.82 -23.84
C GLY A 55 -17.21 -25.27 -23.47
N LYS A 56 -18.47 -25.54 -23.15
CA LYS A 56 -19.20 -26.72 -23.62
C LYS A 56 -18.23 -27.85 -23.98
N LYS A 57 -17.89 -28.70 -23.00
CA LYS A 57 -17.30 -30.01 -23.31
C LYS A 57 -18.24 -30.66 -24.30
N PHE A 58 -17.87 -30.62 -25.58
CA PHE A 58 -18.47 -31.46 -26.58
C PHE A 58 -17.94 -32.84 -26.23
N THR A 59 -18.73 -33.62 -25.49
CA THR A 59 -18.52 -35.06 -25.41
C THR A 59 -19.16 -35.66 -26.65
N PRO A 60 -18.40 -36.08 -27.67
CA PRO A 60 -18.90 -37.09 -28.57
C PRO A 60 -18.82 -38.44 -27.84
N GLU A 61 -19.96 -38.96 -27.38
CA GLU A 61 -20.22 -40.40 -27.49
C GLU A 61 -20.68 -40.67 -28.93
N PRO A 62 -20.67 -41.91 -29.46
CA PRO A 62 -19.80 -43.06 -29.23
C PRO A 62 -19.31 -43.69 -30.57
N SER A 63 -18.28 -44.54 -30.55
CA SER A 63 -18.05 -45.67 -31.47
C SER A 63 -16.99 -46.60 -30.91
#